data_AF-A0AAX1G0Z4-F1
#
_entry.id   AF-A0AAX1G0Z4-F1
#
_cell.length_a   1.000
_cell.length_b   1.000
_cell.length_c   1.000
_cell.angle_alpha   90.00
_cell.angle_beta   90.00
_cell.angle_gamma   90.00
#
_symmetry.space_group_name_H-M   'P 1'
#
loop_
_entity.id
_entity.type
_entity.pdbx_description
1 polymer ?
#
loop_
_entity_poly.entity_id
_entity_poly.type
_entity_poly.pdbx_seq_one_letter_code
_entity_poly.pdbx_strand_id
1 'polypeptide(L)' 'MQVNCSINHTLNQNATDDELRLLASLIERDFFQPAQRTVVESFVSRKSIENYLSTHANLEGEGGGYF' A
#
# COMPACT_ATOMS: atom_id res chain seq x y z
N MET A 1 1.83 30.11 -1.35
CA MET A 1 2.53 29.11 -0.53
C MET A 1 3.05 28.04 -1.44
N GLN A 2 4.38 27.85 -1.51
CA GLN A 2 5.00 26.83 -2.35
C GLN A 2 5.02 25.53 -1.55
N VAL A 3 4.17 24.57 -1.92
CA VAL A 3 4.07 23.29 -1.23
C VAL A 3 5.28 22.47 -1.66
N ASN A 4 6.28 22.43 -0.79
CA ASN A 4 7.52 21.70 -1.02
C ASN A 4 7.26 20.20 -0.72
N CYS A 5 6.53 19.53 -1.62
CA CYS A 5 6.29 18.10 -1.52
C CYS A 5 7.57 17.37 -1.93
N SER A 6 8.48 17.16 -0.97
CA SER A 6 9.57 16.19 -1.16
C SER A 6 8.94 14.85 -1.54
N ILE A 7 9.26 14.35 -2.75
CA ILE A 7 8.79 13.05 -3.26
C ILE A 7 9.09 11.92 -2.26
N ASN A 8 10.14 12.07 -1.44
CA ASN A 8 10.50 11.11 -0.40
C ASN A 8 9.50 11.05 0.76
N HIS A 9 8.70 12.09 1.00
CA HIS A 9 7.75 12.11 2.11
C HIS A 9 6.43 11.38 1.78
N THR A 10 6.00 11.37 0.52
CA THR A 10 4.70 10.79 0.13
C THR A 10 4.76 9.28 -0.07
N LEU A 11 5.92 8.73 -0.46
CA LEU A 11 6.08 7.29 -0.67
C LEU A 11 6.33 6.48 0.60
N ASN A 12 6.70 7.13 1.70
CA ASN A 12 6.96 6.48 2.99
C ASN A 12 5.73 6.47 3.92
N GLN A 13 4.58 6.99 3.47
CA GLN A 13 3.34 6.88 4.21
C GLN A 13 2.69 5.52 3.90
N ASN A 14 2.31 4.79 4.95
CA ASN A 14 1.55 3.55 4.80
C ASN A 14 0.27 3.83 4.02
N ALA A 15 0.20 3.33 2.79
CA ALA A 15 -1.05 3.27 2.05
C ALA A 15 -2.00 2.33 2.80
N THR A 16 -3.16 2.85 3.18
CA THR A 16 -4.23 2.07 3.82
C THR A 16 -4.86 1.09 2.84
N ASP A 17 -5.49 0.03 3.35
CA ASP A 17 -6.15 -0.96 2.49
C ASP A 17 -7.28 -0.34 1.64
N ASP A 18 -7.95 0.71 2.14
CA ASP A 18 -8.98 1.42 1.38
C ASP A 18 -8.39 2.22 0.20
N GLU A 19 -7.23 2.86 0.39
CA GLU A 19 -6.52 3.54 -0.70
C GLU A 19 -6.03 2.56 -1.76
N LEU A 20 -5.54 1.39 -1.33
CA LEU A 20 -5.13 0.31 -2.25
C LEU A 20 -6.32 -0.26 -3.03
N ARG A 21 -7.49 -0.45 -2.38
CA ARG A 21 -8.72 -0.87 -3.05
C ARG A 21 -9.21 0.15 -4.06
N LEU A 22 -9.12 1.45 -3.75
CA LEU A 22 -9.43 2.51 -4.70
C LEU A 22 -8.51 2.45 -5.92
N LEU A 23 -7.21 2.34 -5.72
CA LEU A 23 -6.23 2.22 -6.82
C LEU A 23 -6.49 0.98 -7.70
N ALA A 24 -6.80 -0.17 -7.09
CA ALA A 24 -7.19 -1.37 -7.81
C ALA A 24 -8.44 -1.14 -8.69
N SER A 25 -9.46 -0.47 -8.15
CA SER A 25 -10.68 -0.14 -8.90
C SER A 25 -10.41 0.81 -10.08
N LEU A 26 -9.41 1.70 -9.97
CA LEU A 26 -9.00 2.60 -11.05
C LEU A 26 -8.18 1.86 -12.12
N ILE A 27 -7.39 0.85 -11.74
CA ILE A 27 -6.71 -0.04 -12.68
C ILE A 27 -7.74 -0.84 -13.49
N GLU A 28 -8.76 -1.41 -12.85
CA GLU A 28 -9.82 -2.17 -13.52
C GLU A 28 -10.65 -1.33 -14.48
N ARG A 29 -10.76 -0.02 -14.23
CA ARG A 29 -11.46 0.94 -15.09
C ARG A 29 -10.59 1.50 -16.22
N ASP A 30 -9.39 0.97 -16.42
CA ASP A 30 -8.40 1.45 -17.39
C ASP A 30 -8.12 2.95 -17.29
N PHE A 31 -8.16 3.51 -16.07
CA PHE A 31 -7.96 4.94 -15.84
C PHE A 31 -6.53 5.39 -16.14
N PHE A 32 -5.55 4.49 -15.95
CA PHE A 32 -4.13 4.78 -16.10
C PHE A 32 -3.64 4.46 -17.51
N GLN A 33 -2.72 5.29 -18.03
CA GLN A 33 -1.99 4.94 -19.25
C GLN A 33 -1.14 3.69 -19.04
N PRO A 34 -0.79 2.94 -20.11
CA PRO A 34 -0.05 1.67 -19.98
C PRO A 34 1.23 1.77 -19.13
N ALA A 35 2.02 2.82 -19.31
CA ALA A 35 3.25 3.03 -18.54
C ALA A 35 2.98 3.33 -17.05
N GLN A 36 1.89 4.03 -16.73
CA GLN A 36 1.48 4.34 -15.37
C GLN A 36 0.86 3.11 -14.69
N ARG A 37 0.07 2.34 -15.43
CA ARG A 37 -0.60 1.13 -14.97
C ARG A 37 0.40 0.14 -14.36
N THR A 38 1.49 -0.17 -15.06
CA THR A 38 2.52 -1.09 -14.55
C THR A 38 3.13 -0.62 -13.24
N VAL A 39 3.36 0.69 -13.09
CA VAL A 39 3.91 1.29 -11.86
C VAL A 39 2.91 1.19 -10.71
N VAL A 40 1.65 1.53 -10.96
CA VAL A 40 0.58 1.51 -9.95
C VAL A 40 0.24 0.06 -9.54
N GLU A 41 0.17 -0.88 -10.48
CA GLU A 41 -0.04 -2.31 -10.20
C GLU A 41 1.06 -2.86 -9.31
N SER A 42 2.33 -2.55 -9.63
CA SER A 42 3.48 -2.95 -8.82
C SER A 42 3.42 -2.35 -7.41
N PHE A 43 3.00 -1.09 -7.29
CA PHE A 43 2.85 -0.41 -6.02
C PHE A 43 1.75 -1.04 -5.16
N VAL A 44 0.55 -1.25 -5.73
CA VAL A 44 -0.59 -1.87 -5.04
C VAL A 44 -0.21 -3.25 -4.53
N SER A 45 0.41 -4.08 -5.38
CA SER A 45 0.83 -5.44 -4.99
C SER A 45 1.80 -5.43 -3.79
N ARG A 46 2.84 -4.59 -3.81
CA ARG A 46 3.82 -4.51 -2.71
C ARG A 46 3.17 -4.04 -1.41
N LYS A 47 2.37 -2.97 -1.46
CA LYS A 47 1.74 -2.41 -0.27
C LYS A 47 0.69 -3.34 0.32
N SER A 48 -0.07 -4.09 -0.48
CA SER A 48 -1.01 -5.09 0.04
C SER A 48 -0.30 -6.22 0.78
N ILE A 49 0.87 -6.66 0.31
CA ILE A 49 1.70 -7.66 1.01
C ILE A 49 2.24 -7.07 2.32
N GLU A 50 2.77 -5.85 2.30
CA GLU A 50 3.26 -5.17 3.50
C GLU A 50 2.16 -4.99 4.55
N ASN A 51 0.95 -4.58 4.14
CA ASN A 51 -0.19 -4.42 5.05
C ASN A 51 -0.66 -5.76 5.62
N TYR A 52 -0.69 -6.81 4.80
CA TYR A 52 -0.98 -8.17 5.25
C TYR A 52 0.04 -8.63 6.30
N LEU A 53 1.33 -8.55 5.97
CA LEU A 53 2.40 -8.95 6.89
C LEU A 53 2.41 -8.10 8.16
N SER A 54 2.16 -6.80 8.08
CA SER A 54 2.07 -5.94 9.26
C SER A 54 0.89 -6.30 10.16
N THR A 55 -0.25 -6.68 9.57
CA THR A 55 -1.43 -7.13 10.33
C THR A 55 -1.18 -8.49 10.98
N HIS A 56 -0.52 -9.41 10.26
CA HIS A 56 -0.29 -10.78 10.73
C HIS A 56 0.94 -10.95 11.63
N ALA A 57 2.00 -10.16 11.46
CA ALA A 57 3.16 -10.17 12.36
C ALA A 57 2.81 -9.65 13.76
N ASN A 58 1.80 -8.79 13.88
CA ASN A 58 1.25 -8.37 15.17
C ASN A 58 0.41 -9.46 15.85
N LEU A 59 0.00 -10.52 15.15
CA LEU A 59 -0.76 -11.64 15.71
C LEU A 59 0.13 -12.76 16.26
N GLU A 60 1.43 -12.78 15.96
CA GLU A 60 2.39 -13.74 16.52
C GLU A 60 2.99 -13.28 17.88
N GLY A 61 2.63 -12.07 18.35
CA GLY A 61 3.12 -11.50 19.61
C GLY A 61 2.32 -11.83 20.88
N GLU A 62 1.08 -12.34 20.77
CA GLU A 62 0.22 -12.65 21.93
C GLU A 62 -0.16 -14.14 22.03
N GLY A 63 0.80 -15.03 21.71
CA GLY A 63 0.60 -16.49 21.75
C GLY A 63 1.56 -17.27 22.64
N GLY A 64 2.37 -16.61 23.47
CA GLY A 64 3.43 -17.25 24.25
C GLY A 64 3.21 -17.16 25.76
N GLY A 65 2.28 -17.94 26.32
CA GLY A 65 2.00 -17.91 27.75
C GLY A 65 1.19 -19.07 28.30
N TYR A 66 1.57 -20.32 28.00
CA TYR A 66 1.17 -21.48 28.81
C TYR A 66 2.33 -22.47 28.90
N PHE A 67 3.12 -22.32 29.97
CA PHE A 67 3.83 -23.41 30.65
C PHE A 67 3.89 -23.08 32.14
#